data_AF-A0A1N6FH53-F1
#
_entry.id   AF-A0A1N6FH53-F1
#
_cell.length_a   1.000
_cell.length_b   1.000
_cell.length_c   1.000
_cell.angle_alpha   90.00
_cell.angle_beta   90.00
_cell.angle_gamma   90.00
#
_symmetry.space_group_name_H-M   'P 1'
#
loop_
_entity.id
_entity.type
_entity.pdbx_description
1 polymer ?
#
loop_
_entity_poly.entity_id
_entity_poly.type
_entity_poly.pdbx_seq_one_letter_code
_entity_poly.pdbx_strand_id
1 'polypeptide(L)'
;MAASPSTAGAQALNGSTPTSIANTLSVPSATSVSRYVINGAIVVGSGSQDSVSYQGTGVKVNALAADGVTVVDSVIRSGFSVVPLSGTVASAPTDLAHWLNSLYFNTALLSTTATWNSGAAYVKYTSTEVADTYTVVDYDSTATATATSTTTGTTPDPVPGGTTIAGLMANGGIFLVDDNTTYTLSNGSVSSINGVTTYVASAVRPNLTTPTYRTFYELNGNVYVGSLVKAGTVVGGNAYPVAVSGGGSTPNYSEQYQIRFNAAAVASLHAAVTF
;
A
#
# COMPACT_ATOMS: atom_id res chain seq x y z
N MET A 1 9.86 13.42 -27.30
CA MET A 1 9.68 11.97 -27.48
C MET A 1 9.69 11.33 -26.11
N ALA A 2 8.75 10.44 -25.81
CA ALA A 2 8.84 9.64 -24.58
C ALA A 2 10.05 8.72 -24.71
N ALA A 3 11.01 8.84 -23.79
CA ALA A 3 12.21 8.02 -23.79
C ALA A 3 11.89 6.64 -23.21
N SER A 4 12.22 5.58 -23.95
CA SER A 4 11.98 4.20 -23.51
C SER A 4 13.09 3.76 -22.54
N PRO A 5 12.77 2.99 -21.49
CA PRO A 5 13.82 2.41 -20.66
C PRO A 5 14.82 1.52 -21.41
N SER A 6 14.44 0.99 -22.58
CA SER A 6 15.32 0.16 -23.42
C SER A 6 16.46 0.94 -24.08
N THR A 7 16.33 2.26 -24.22
CA THR A 7 17.32 3.10 -24.93
C THR A 7 17.91 4.19 -24.05
N ALA A 8 17.15 4.70 -23.08
CA ALA A 8 17.54 5.82 -22.23
C ALA A 8 17.77 5.43 -20.76
N GLY A 9 17.77 4.13 -20.45
CA GLY A 9 17.95 3.64 -19.06
C GLY A 9 16.75 3.94 -18.17
N ALA A 10 16.95 3.98 -16.85
CA ALA A 10 15.85 4.24 -15.93
C ALA A 10 15.16 5.59 -16.23
N GLN A 11 13.84 5.57 -16.32
CA GLN A 11 13.01 6.74 -16.61
C GLN A 11 12.35 7.23 -15.34
N ALA A 12 12.37 8.55 -15.10
CA ALA A 12 11.60 9.15 -14.04
C ALA A 12 10.10 9.13 -14.39
N LEU A 13 9.27 8.74 -13.42
CA LEU A 13 7.83 8.77 -13.51
C LEU A 13 7.31 9.62 -12.34
N ASN A 14 6.70 10.76 -12.67
CA ASN A 14 6.09 11.64 -11.68
C ASN A 14 4.57 11.56 -11.81
N GLY A 15 3.92 11.06 -10.77
CA GLY A 15 2.47 11.09 -10.64
C GLY A 15 1.95 12.53 -10.59
N SER A 16 0.84 12.79 -11.28
CA SER A 16 0.10 14.04 -11.09
C SER A 16 -0.50 14.09 -9.69
N THR A 17 -0.81 15.29 -9.21
CA THR A 17 -1.60 15.47 -7.99
C THR A 17 -2.88 14.63 -8.06
N PRO A 18 -3.28 13.93 -6.97
CA PRO A 18 -4.53 13.18 -6.95
C PRO A 18 -5.72 14.09 -7.30
N THR A 19 -6.66 13.53 -8.06
CA THR A 19 -7.94 14.17 -8.39
C THR A 19 -9.07 13.27 -7.92
N SER A 20 -10.18 13.87 -7.50
CA SER A 20 -11.38 13.09 -7.17
C SER A 20 -11.91 12.42 -8.43
N ILE A 21 -12.33 11.16 -8.29
CA ILE A 21 -13.06 10.47 -9.36
C ILE A 21 -14.51 10.96 -9.46
N ALA A 22 -15.06 11.52 -8.38
CA ALA A 22 -16.36 12.16 -8.39
C ALA A 22 -16.22 13.66 -8.61
N ASN A 23 -16.96 14.18 -9.58
CA ASN A 23 -16.93 15.61 -9.94
C ASN A 23 -17.45 16.55 -8.83
N THR A 24 -18.15 16.02 -7.83
CA THR A 24 -18.78 16.77 -6.73
C THR A 24 -17.98 16.78 -5.43
N LEU A 25 -16.94 15.95 -5.31
CA LEU A 25 -16.16 15.82 -4.08
C LEU A 25 -14.74 16.38 -4.25
N SER A 26 -14.26 17.07 -3.22
CA SER A 26 -12.86 17.49 -3.12
C SER A 26 -11.98 16.32 -2.65
N VAL A 27 -10.73 16.30 -3.10
CA VAL A 27 -9.71 15.41 -2.53
C VAL A 27 -9.45 15.83 -1.07
N PRO A 28 -9.44 14.89 -0.10
CA PRO A 28 -9.09 15.21 1.29
C PRO A 28 -7.73 15.90 1.40
N SER A 29 -7.62 16.90 2.29
CA SER A 29 -6.41 17.71 2.47
C SER A 29 -5.24 16.97 3.13
N ALA A 30 -5.52 15.87 3.83
CA ALA A 30 -4.53 15.00 4.45
C ALA A 30 -4.51 13.65 3.74
N THR A 31 -3.44 13.39 2.98
CA THR A 31 -3.09 12.05 2.54
C THR A 31 -2.06 11.48 3.50
N SER A 32 -2.26 10.25 3.98
CA SER A 32 -1.22 9.56 4.75
C SER A 32 0.07 9.51 3.94
N VAL A 33 1.19 9.73 4.62
CA VAL A 33 2.52 9.58 4.01
C VAL A 33 3.07 8.20 4.35
N SER A 34 3.65 7.53 3.36
CA SER A 34 4.43 6.32 3.63
C SER A 34 5.79 6.71 4.18
N ARG A 35 6.19 6.13 5.31
CA ARG A 35 7.52 6.33 5.91
C ARG A 35 8.29 5.02 5.90
N TYR A 36 9.61 5.11 5.82
CA TYR A 36 10.50 3.95 5.67
C TYR A 36 11.73 4.07 6.54
N VAL A 37 12.31 2.95 6.94
CA VAL A 37 13.63 2.91 7.61
C VAL A 37 14.73 2.65 6.60
N ILE A 38 15.51 3.68 6.27
CA ILE A 38 16.60 3.62 5.31
C ILE A 38 17.88 4.11 6.00
N ASN A 39 18.94 3.28 5.98
CA ASN A 39 20.27 3.63 6.50
C ASN A 39 20.25 4.25 7.92
N GLY A 40 19.46 3.70 8.83
CA GLY A 40 19.39 4.20 10.20
C GLY A 40 18.50 5.43 10.42
N ALA A 41 17.77 5.87 9.39
CA ALA A 41 16.89 7.05 9.47
C ALA A 41 15.47 6.74 8.98
N ILE A 42 14.51 7.47 9.52
CA ILE A 42 13.13 7.48 9.02
C ILE A 42 13.06 8.49 7.89
N VAL A 43 12.66 8.04 6.71
CA VAL A 43 12.48 8.88 5.52
C VAL A 43 11.03 8.85 5.06
N VAL A 44 10.57 9.96 4.47
CA VAL A 44 9.22 10.08 3.91
C VAL A 44 9.26 9.73 2.43
N GLY A 45 8.41 8.80 2.00
CA GLY A 45 8.17 8.49 0.60
C GLY A 45 7.60 9.71 -0.14
N SER A 46 7.98 9.91 -1.39
CA SER A 46 7.49 11.03 -2.20
C SER A 46 5.98 10.95 -2.51
N GLY A 47 5.40 9.74 -2.44
CA GLY A 47 4.02 9.45 -2.80
C GLY A 47 3.71 9.57 -4.31
N SER A 48 4.67 9.98 -5.13
CA SER A 48 4.42 10.28 -6.55
C SER A 48 5.65 10.15 -7.46
N GLN A 49 6.87 10.14 -6.91
CA GLN A 49 8.10 10.03 -7.69
C GLN A 49 8.57 8.58 -7.70
N ASP A 50 8.60 8.02 -8.89
CA ASP A 50 9.13 6.69 -9.17
C ASP A 50 10.27 6.77 -10.21
N SER A 51 11.11 5.73 -10.22
CA SER A 51 11.97 5.44 -11.37
C SER A 51 11.66 4.06 -11.93
N VAL A 52 11.60 3.97 -13.26
CA VAL A 52 11.14 2.77 -13.97
C VAL A 52 12.21 2.29 -14.94
N SER A 53 12.54 1.00 -14.90
CA SER A 53 13.45 0.37 -15.85
C SER A 53 12.97 -1.03 -16.25
N TYR A 54 13.51 -1.56 -17.34
CA TYR A 54 13.31 -2.98 -17.66
C TYR A 54 14.26 -3.85 -16.84
N GLN A 55 13.75 -4.97 -16.34
CA GLN A 55 14.55 -5.99 -15.66
C GLN A 55 14.07 -7.38 -16.07
N GLY A 56 14.89 -8.08 -16.86
CA GLY A 56 14.46 -9.33 -17.50
C GLY A 56 13.24 -9.08 -18.39
N THR A 57 12.18 -9.86 -18.19
CA THR A 57 10.88 -9.71 -18.88
C THR A 57 9.91 -8.78 -18.15
N GLY A 58 10.30 -8.24 -17.00
CA GLY A 58 9.48 -7.37 -16.17
C GLY A 58 9.88 -5.90 -16.23
N VAL A 59 9.11 -5.09 -15.51
CA VAL A 59 9.36 -3.66 -15.30
C VAL A 59 9.70 -3.45 -13.83
N LYS A 60 10.94 -3.08 -13.53
CA LYS A 60 11.34 -2.67 -12.19
C LYS A 60 10.85 -1.25 -11.94
N VAL A 61 10.21 -1.04 -10.79
CA VAL A 61 9.75 0.27 -10.34
C VAL A 61 10.31 0.52 -8.95
N ASN A 62 11.14 1.55 -8.82
CA ASN A 62 11.58 2.03 -7.52
C ASN A 62 10.72 3.23 -7.13
N ALA A 63 10.07 3.16 -5.96
CA ALA A 63 9.48 4.34 -5.35
C ALA A 63 10.59 5.14 -4.65
N LEU A 64 10.53 6.47 -4.78
CA LEU A 64 11.56 7.37 -4.26
C LEU A 64 11.06 8.12 -3.03
N ALA A 65 11.98 8.49 -2.14
CA ALA A 65 11.73 9.40 -1.03
C ALA A 65 11.42 10.82 -1.55
N ALA A 66 10.99 11.69 -0.65
CA ALA A 66 10.69 13.10 -0.95
C ALA A 66 11.89 13.87 -1.54
N ASP A 67 13.12 13.40 -1.33
CA ASP A 67 14.34 13.93 -1.94
C ASP A 67 14.48 13.64 -3.45
N GLY A 68 13.62 12.77 -4.01
CA GLY A 68 13.63 12.38 -5.42
C GLY A 68 14.79 11.48 -5.83
N VAL A 69 15.58 10.95 -4.88
CA VAL A 69 16.79 10.15 -5.18
C VAL A 69 16.85 8.87 -4.35
N THR A 70 16.52 8.92 -3.07
CA THR A 70 16.60 7.76 -2.18
C THR A 70 15.51 6.75 -2.53
N VAL A 71 15.88 5.53 -2.92
CA VAL A 71 14.92 4.44 -3.14
C VAL A 71 14.40 3.94 -1.79
N VAL A 72 13.08 3.94 -1.61
CA VAL A 72 12.42 3.51 -0.37
C VAL A 72 11.70 2.18 -0.50
N ASP A 73 11.33 1.82 -1.73
CA ASP A 73 10.67 0.57 -2.09
C ASP A 73 11.01 0.23 -3.54
N SER A 74 11.06 -1.06 -3.88
CA SER A 74 11.38 -1.53 -5.22
C SER A 74 10.63 -2.81 -5.53
N VAL A 75 9.79 -2.76 -6.57
CA VAL A 75 9.03 -3.91 -7.05
C VAL A 75 9.36 -4.26 -8.50
N ILE A 76 9.24 -5.53 -8.86
CA ILE A 76 9.14 -5.98 -10.26
C ILE A 76 7.67 -6.18 -10.59
N ARG A 77 7.21 -5.46 -11.63
CA ARG A 77 5.90 -5.64 -12.25
C ARG A 77 6.03 -6.58 -13.42
N SER A 78 5.20 -7.63 -13.46
CA SER A 78 5.24 -8.66 -14.51
C SER A 78 3.85 -9.21 -14.83
N GLY A 79 3.74 -10.04 -15.87
CA GLY A 79 2.48 -10.67 -16.25
C GLY A 79 1.41 -9.68 -16.73
N PHE A 80 1.83 -8.60 -17.39
CA PHE A 80 0.92 -7.57 -17.89
C PHE A 80 -0.13 -8.14 -18.85
N SER A 81 -1.39 -7.86 -18.57
CA SER A 81 -2.52 -8.16 -19.45
C SER A 81 -3.39 -6.91 -19.61
N VAL A 82 -3.78 -6.60 -20.85
CA VAL A 82 -4.71 -5.52 -21.16
C VAL A 82 -6.09 -6.12 -21.31
N VAL A 83 -7.05 -5.64 -20.52
CA VAL A 83 -8.43 -6.10 -20.56
C VAL A 83 -9.32 -4.95 -21.06
N PRO A 84 -9.90 -5.07 -22.27
CA PRO A 84 -10.86 -4.11 -22.77
C PRO A 84 -12.13 -4.07 -21.91
N LEU A 85 -12.68 -2.87 -21.75
CA LEU A 85 -13.94 -2.63 -21.05
C LEU A 85 -14.98 -2.15 -22.03
N SER A 86 -16.18 -2.68 -21.94
CA SER A 86 -17.30 -2.33 -22.80
C SER A 86 -18.63 -2.62 -22.10
N GLY A 87 -19.72 -2.07 -22.63
CA GLY A 87 -21.05 -2.25 -22.03
C GLY A 87 -21.20 -1.46 -20.73
N THR A 88 -22.07 -1.94 -19.84
CA THR A 88 -22.33 -1.29 -18.55
C THR A 88 -21.19 -1.50 -17.56
N VAL A 89 -20.96 -0.52 -16.68
CA VAL A 89 -19.94 -0.62 -15.62
C VAL A 89 -20.26 -1.77 -14.65
N ALA A 90 -21.55 -2.02 -14.42
CA ALA A 90 -22.04 -3.14 -13.60
C ALA A 90 -21.66 -4.52 -14.14
N SER A 91 -21.43 -4.66 -15.45
CA SER A 91 -21.03 -5.92 -16.09
C SER A 91 -19.52 -6.05 -16.28
N ALA A 92 -18.73 -5.25 -15.57
CA ALA A 92 -17.28 -5.35 -15.60
C ALA A 92 -16.78 -6.73 -15.14
N PRO A 93 -15.58 -7.14 -15.60
CA PRO A 93 -14.89 -8.32 -15.09
C PRO A 93 -14.83 -8.36 -13.55
N THR A 94 -14.99 -9.55 -12.97
CA THR A 94 -15.06 -9.73 -11.50
C THR A 94 -13.80 -9.28 -10.79
N ASP A 95 -12.63 -9.46 -11.41
CA ASP A 95 -11.36 -8.99 -10.87
C ASP A 95 -11.28 -7.46 -10.78
N LEU A 96 -11.87 -6.75 -11.75
CA LEU A 96 -12.01 -5.31 -11.68
C LEU A 96 -12.98 -4.87 -10.57
N ALA A 97 -14.13 -5.54 -10.45
CA ALA A 97 -15.12 -5.25 -9.42
C ALA A 97 -14.56 -5.49 -8.00
N HIS A 98 -13.76 -6.53 -7.80
CA HIS A 98 -13.07 -6.80 -6.53
C HIS A 98 -12.01 -5.72 -6.23
N TRP A 99 -11.17 -5.39 -7.22
CA TRP A 99 -10.14 -4.36 -7.07
C TRP A 99 -10.75 -2.99 -6.72
N LEU A 100 -11.90 -2.65 -7.30
CA LEU A 100 -12.60 -1.38 -7.05
C LEU A 100 -13.81 -1.55 -6.14
N ASN A 101 -13.78 -2.51 -5.21
CA ASN A 101 -14.96 -2.85 -4.41
C ASN A 101 -15.62 -1.64 -3.75
N SER A 102 -14.84 -0.65 -3.29
CA SER A 102 -15.37 0.59 -2.71
C SER A 102 -16.24 1.41 -3.68
N LEU A 103 -15.93 1.39 -4.98
CA LEU A 103 -16.73 2.04 -6.03
C LEU A 103 -17.94 1.19 -6.43
N TYR A 104 -17.82 -0.14 -6.36
CA TYR A 104 -18.88 -1.10 -6.72
C TYR A 104 -19.98 -1.24 -5.63
N PHE A 105 -20.06 -0.27 -4.71
CA PHE A 105 -21.24 -0.03 -3.87
C PHE A 105 -22.06 1.19 -4.32
N ASN A 106 -21.54 2.00 -5.24
CA ASN A 106 -22.25 3.20 -5.72
C ASN A 106 -23.35 2.81 -6.72
N THR A 107 -24.60 3.09 -6.38
CA THR A 107 -25.77 2.71 -7.20
C THR A 107 -25.83 3.46 -8.54
N ALA A 108 -25.34 4.71 -8.61
CA ALA A 108 -25.25 5.46 -9.87
C ALA A 108 -24.26 4.79 -10.83
N LEU A 109 -23.12 4.34 -10.30
CA LEU A 109 -22.12 3.58 -11.05
C LEU A 109 -22.66 2.24 -11.55
N LEU A 110 -23.50 1.58 -10.76
CA LEU A 110 -24.08 0.27 -11.10
C LEU A 110 -25.41 0.37 -11.89
N SER A 111 -25.81 1.57 -12.29
CA SER A 111 -27.00 1.78 -13.10
C SER A 111 -26.85 1.17 -14.51
N THR A 112 -27.96 0.90 -15.17
CA THR A 112 -27.97 0.41 -16.56
C THR A 112 -27.51 1.47 -17.57
N THR A 113 -27.41 2.73 -17.15
CA THR A 113 -27.00 3.87 -17.99
C THR A 113 -25.52 4.22 -17.86
N ALA A 114 -24.83 3.74 -16.82
CA ALA A 114 -23.39 3.93 -16.66
C ALA A 114 -22.64 2.93 -17.54
N THR A 115 -21.96 3.42 -18.59
CA THR A 115 -21.27 2.60 -19.57
C THR A 115 -19.79 2.96 -19.73
N TRP A 116 -19.01 1.97 -20.15
CA TRP A 116 -17.63 2.16 -20.54
C TRP A 116 -17.55 2.86 -21.90
N ASN A 117 -16.72 3.89 -21.97
CA ASN A 117 -16.45 4.64 -23.19
C ASN A 117 -15.65 3.78 -24.15
N SER A 118 -15.72 4.10 -25.45
CA SER A 118 -14.90 3.45 -26.46
C SER A 118 -13.41 3.55 -26.11
N GLY A 119 -12.70 2.43 -26.22
CA GLY A 119 -11.28 2.34 -25.86
C GLY A 119 -11.00 2.26 -24.37
N ALA A 120 -12.01 2.22 -23.49
CA ALA A 120 -11.78 1.96 -22.07
C ALA A 120 -11.12 0.59 -21.86
N ALA A 121 -10.09 0.54 -21.02
CA ALA A 121 -9.38 -0.67 -20.67
C ALA A 121 -8.67 -0.51 -19.33
N TYR A 122 -8.31 -1.64 -18.73
CA TYR A 122 -7.34 -1.67 -17.64
C TYR A 122 -6.17 -2.59 -17.96
N VAL A 123 -5.03 -2.30 -17.34
CA VAL A 123 -3.88 -3.19 -17.29
C VAL A 123 -3.90 -3.91 -15.94
N LYS A 124 -3.81 -5.24 -15.99
CA LYS A 124 -3.62 -6.12 -14.84
C LYS A 124 -2.18 -6.63 -14.83
N TYR A 125 -1.55 -6.68 -13.66
CA TYR A 125 -0.19 -7.21 -13.50
C TYR A 125 0.04 -7.70 -12.07
N THR A 126 1.11 -8.46 -11.87
CA THR A 126 1.60 -8.85 -10.54
C THR A 126 2.77 -7.95 -10.16
N SER A 127 2.84 -7.53 -8.90
CA SER A 127 4.01 -6.82 -8.34
C SER A 127 4.68 -7.70 -7.29
N THR A 128 6.00 -7.80 -7.35
CA THR A 128 6.80 -8.59 -6.40
C THR A 128 7.91 -7.74 -5.84
N GLU A 129 8.07 -7.75 -4.52
CA GLU A 129 9.14 -7.05 -3.81
C GLU A 129 10.52 -7.53 -4.26
N VAL A 130 11.41 -6.61 -4.57
CA VAL A 130 12.80 -6.92 -5.00
C VAL A 130 13.73 -7.04 -3.79
N ALA A 131 13.45 -6.28 -2.74
CA ALA A 131 14.22 -6.23 -1.51
C ALA A 131 13.27 -6.25 -0.31
N ASP A 132 13.82 -6.38 0.89
CA ASP A 132 13.03 -6.19 2.10
C ASP A 132 12.63 -4.71 2.23
N THR A 133 11.34 -4.46 2.39
CA THR A 133 10.78 -3.12 2.55
C THR A 133 10.33 -2.93 4.00
N TYR A 134 10.92 -1.95 4.69
CA TYR A 134 10.67 -1.64 6.09
C TYR A 134 9.93 -0.32 6.20
N THR A 135 8.63 -0.37 6.49
CA THR A 135 7.78 0.82 6.66
C THR A 135 7.67 1.23 8.12
N VAL A 136 7.31 2.49 8.36
CA VAL A 136 7.05 3.06 9.70
C VAL A 136 5.69 3.73 9.70
N VAL A 137 4.93 3.55 10.78
CA VAL A 137 3.63 4.19 11.00
C VAL A 137 3.60 4.89 12.36
N ASP A 138 2.62 5.76 12.57
CA ASP A 138 2.39 6.32 13.90
C ASP A 138 1.92 5.21 14.84
N TYR A 139 2.41 5.22 16.07
CA TYR A 139 1.89 4.34 17.10
C TYR A 139 0.51 4.80 17.55
N ASP A 140 -0.52 4.01 17.24
CA ASP A 140 -1.84 4.21 17.82
C ASP A 140 -2.01 3.29 19.05
N SER A 141 -2.13 3.94 20.21
CA SER A 141 -2.38 3.25 21.48
C SER A 141 -3.87 3.04 21.77
N THR A 142 -4.75 3.66 20.96
CA THR A 142 -6.18 3.70 21.21
C THR A 142 -6.91 2.73 20.29
N ALA A 143 -7.81 1.91 20.85
CA ALA A 143 -8.68 1.02 20.07
C ALA A 143 -9.83 1.73 19.34
N THR A 144 -9.78 3.07 19.29
CA THR A 144 -10.83 3.89 18.69
C THR A 144 -10.53 4.09 17.22
N ALA A 145 -11.54 3.96 16.34
CA ALA A 145 -11.45 4.18 14.89
C ALA A 145 -11.07 5.62 14.46
N THR A 146 -10.60 6.44 15.40
CA THR A 146 -10.09 7.79 15.19
C THR A 146 -8.63 7.75 15.60
N ALA A 147 -7.74 7.55 14.63
CA ALA A 147 -6.30 7.74 14.84
C ALA A 147 -6.11 9.14 15.42
N THR A 148 -5.63 9.21 16.66
CA THR A 148 -5.53 10.48 17.40
C THR A 148 -4.33 11.32 16.95
N SER A 149 -3.43 10.74 16.15
CA SER A 149 -2.31 11.41 15.54
C SER A 149 -2.00 10.85 14.16
N THR A 150 -1.88 11.74 13.18
CA THR A 150 -1.41 11.45 11.83
C THR A 150 -0.28 12.43 11.52
N THR A 151 0.93 12.06 11.92
CA THR A 151 2.10 12.88 11.57
C THR A 151 2.36 12.76 10.07
N THR A 152 2.98 13.76 9.44
CA THR A 152 3.32 13.71 8.01
C THR A 152 4.81 13.84 7.73
N GLY A 153 5.61 14.02 8.79
CA GLY A 153 7.05 14.18 8.71
C GLY A 153 7.85 12.90 8.98
N THR A 154 9.13 13.09 9.27
CA THR A 154 10.09 12.02 9.62
C THR A 154 10.08 11.66 11.12
N THR A 155 9.18 12.24 11.90
CA THR A 155 9.03 12.04 13.34
C THR A 155 7.66 11.42 13.63
N PRO A 156 7.47 10.13 13.31
CA PRO A 156 6.25 9.43 13.68
C PRO A 156 6.07 9.41 15.19
N ASP A 157 4.83 9.21 15.64
CA ASP A 157 4.58 9.02 17.07
C ASP A 157 5.17 7.68 17.53
N PRO A 158 6.08 7.68 18.52
CA PRO A 158 6.72 6.46 18.99
C PRO A 158 5.80 5.68 19.95
N VAL A 159 6.18 4.43 20.20
CA VAL A 159 5.67 3.68 21.35
C VAL A 159 5.94 4.48 22.63
N PRO A 160 4.92 4.73 23.49
CA PRO A 160 5.07 5.55 24.68
C PRO A 160 6.17 5.07 25.63
N GLY A 161 6.79 6.02 26.32
CA GLY A 161 7.71 5.75 27.44
C GLY A 161 9.18 6.07 27.19
N GLY A 162 9.59 6.41 25.96
CA GLY A 162 10.97 6.84 25.66
C GLY A 162 12.02 5.83 26.11
N THR A 163 11.91 4.60 25.62
CA THR A 163 12.67 3.43 26.10
C THR A 163 13.29 2.66 24.92
N THR A 164 13.96 1.55 25.22
CA THR A 164 14.57 0.63 24.24
C THR A 164 13.65 -0.55 23.96
N ILE A 165 13.89 -1.28 22.87
CA ILE A 165 13.18 -2.54 22.60
C ILE A 165 13.41 -3.51 23.76
N ALA A 166 14.64 -3.62 24.25
CA ALA A 166 14.97 -4.48 25.38
C ALA A 166 14.18 -4.12 26.65
N GLY A 167 14.03 -2.82 26.94
CA GLY A 167 13.23 -2.33 28.07
C GLY A 167 11.74 -2.69 27.94
N LEU A 168 11.16 -2.54 26.74
CA LEU A 168 9.78 -2.95 26.48
C LEU A 168 9.58 -4.46 26.63
N MET A 169 10.51 -5.27 26.10
CA MET A 169 10.46 -6.73 26.20
C MET A 169 10.57 -7.21 27.66
N ALA A 170 11.40 -6.55 28.47
CA ALA A 170 11.51 -6.84 29.91
C ALA A 170 10.22 -6.50 30.69
N ASN A 171 9.44 -5.52 30.20
CA ASN A 171 8.17 -5.09 30.81
C ASN A 171 6.94 -5.83 30.25
N GLY A 172 7.13 -7.00 29.65
CA GLY A 172 6.03 -7.84 29.16
C GLY A 172 5.67 -7.66 27.68
N GLY A 173 6.42 -6.83 26.94
CA GLY A 173 6.30 -6.68 25.50
C GLY A 173 5.56 -5.43 25.04
N ILE A 174 5.24 -5.39 23.75
CA ILE A 174 4.59 -4.25 23.09
C ILE A 174 3.22 -4.68 22.58
N PHE A 175 2.14 -4.11 23.13
CA PHE A 175 0.79 -4.37 22.65
C PHE A 175 0.42 -3.43 21.49
N LEU A 176 -0.19 -4.01 20.46
CA LEU A 176 -0.65 -3.32 19.25
C LEU A 176 -2.11 -3.71 19.01
N VAL A 177 -2.98 -2.70 19.00
CA VAL A 177 -4.43 -2.91 18.84
C VAL A 177 -4.78 -3.42 17.43
N ASP A 178 -4.14 -2.87 16.40
CA ASP A 178 -4.35 -3.25 15.00
C ASP A 178 -4.22 -4.76 14.76
N ASP A 179 -3.28 -5.38 15.47
CA ASP A 179 -2.99 -6.81 15.34
C ASP A 179 -3.59 -7.62 16.49
N ASN A 180 -4.22 -6.95 17.47
CA ASN A 180 -4.70 -7.50 18.72
C ASN A 180 -3.68 -8.47 19.37
N THR A 181 -2.41 -8.06 19.40
CA THR A 181 -1.28 -8.92 19.75
C THR A 181 -0.30 -8.21 20.67
N THR A 182 0.19 -8.91 21.68
CA THR A 182 1.36 -8.50 22.47
C THR A 182 2.62 -9.15 21.89
N TYR A 183 3.54 -8.33 21.41
CA TYR A 183 4.80 -8.74 20.83
C TYR A 183 5.88 -8.89 21.90
N THR A 184 6.50 -10.07 21.95
CA THR A 184 7.50 -10.47 22.95
C THR A 184 8.61 -11.29 22.27
N LEU A 185 9.69 -11.58 22.97
CA LEU A 185 10.75 -12.46 22.43
C LEU A 185 10.30 -13.91 22.18
N SER A 186 9.07 -14.30 22.57
CA SER A 186 8.51 -15.61 22.24
C SER A 186 7.88 -15.68 20.84
N ASN A 187 7.52 -14.53 20.25
CA ASN A 187 6.83 -14.44 18.95
C ASN A 187 7.54 -13.51 17.96
N GLY A 188 8.85 -13.36 18.13
CA GLY A 188 9.73 -12.64 17.22
C GLY A 188 11.16 -12.63 17.73
N SER A 189 12.03 -11.94 17.01
CA SER A 189 13.45 -11.83 17.35
C SER A 189 13.93 -10.41 17.15
N VAL A 190 15.01 -10.06 17.87
CA VAL A 190 15.69 -8.77 17.75
C VAL A 190 17.00 -8.96 17.01
N SER A 191 17.24 -8.15 15.98
CA SER A 191 18.47 -8.12 15.20
C SER A 191 18.83 -6.69 14.81
N SER A 192 19.99 -6.47 14.18
CA SER A 192 20.33 -5.18 13.59
C SER A 192 19.98 -5.19 12.11
N ILE A 193 19.15 -4.23 11.68
CA ILE A 193 18.71 -4.06 10.29
C ILE A 193 19.03 -2.63 9.88
N ASN A 194 19.81 -2.44 8.82
CA ASN A 194 20.27 -1.10 8.38
C ASN A 194 20.92 -0.27 9.51
N GLY A 195 21.62 -0.93 10.44
CA GLY A 195 22.24 -0.29 11.62
C GLY A 195 21.27 0.01 12.76
N VAL A 196 20.01 -0.43 12.68
CA VAL A 196 18.95 -0.17 13.67
C VAL A 196 18.61 -1.45 14.42
N THR A 197 18.61 -1.40 15.76
CA THR A 197 18.07 -2.49 16.56
C THR A 197 16.59 -2.64 16.26
N THR A 198 16.22 -3.79 15.71
CA THR A 198 14.90 -4.03 15.14
C THR A 198 14.35 -5.34 15.67
N TYR A 199 13.14 -5.29 16.21
CA TYR A 199 12.34 -6.47 16.45
C TYR A 199 11.57 -6.83 15.17
N VAL A 200 11.51 -8.11 14.83
CA VAL A 200 10.66 -8.64 13.75
C VAL A 200 9.80 -9.77 14.29
N ALA A 201 8.48 -9.65 14.14
CA ALA A 201 7.55 -10.72 14.50
C ALA A 201 7.78 -11.98 13.64
N SER A 202 7.58 -13.15 14.22
CA SER A 202 7.74 -14.42 13.50
C SER A 202 6.51 -14.78 12.64
N ALA A 203 5.32 -14.30 13.03
CA ALA A 203 4.07 -14.53 12.33
C ALA A 203 3.73 -13.37 11.39
N VAL A 204 3.10 -13.71 10.26
CA VAL A 204 2.50 -12.74 9.34
C VAL A 204 1.30 -12.08 10.03
N ARG A 205 1.16 -10.77 9.85
CA ARG A 205 0.01 -10.00 10.35
C ARG A 205 -1.29 -10.52 9.72
N PRO A 206 -2.36 -10.71 10.51
CA PRO A 206 -3.64 -11.18 9.98
C PRO A 206 -4.29 -10.10 9.10
N ASN A 207 -5.28 -10.50 8.29
CA ASN A 207 -6.19 -9.57 7.60
C ASN A 207 -5.52 -8.59 6.62
N LEU A 208 -4.48 -9.04 5.92
CA LEU A 208 -3.79 -8.26 4.88
C LEU A 208 -3.66 -9.08 3.61
N THR A 209 -3.78 -8.41 2.46
CA THR A 209 -3.57 -8.99 1.14
C THR A 209 -2.10 -9.23 0.83
N THR A 210 -1.22 -8.40 1.40
CA THR A 210 0.24 -8.58 1.33
C THR A 210 0.72 -9.23 2.63
N PRO A 211 1.43 -10.37 2.57
CA PRO A 211 2.10 -10.93 3.75
C PRO A 211 3.10 -9.93 4.33
N THR A 212 2.81 -9.40 5.51
CA THR A 212 3.69 -8.46 6.22
C THR A 212 3.96 -8.93 7.65
N TYR A 213 5.10 -8.55 8.20
CA TYR A 213 5.51 -8.88 9.57
C TYR A 213 5.55 -7.59 10.37
N ARG A 214 5.03 -7.62 11.61
CA ARG A 214 5.14 -6.46 12.50
C ARG A 214 6.60 -6.24 12.88
N THR A 215 7.05 -4.99 12.87
CA THR A 215 8.39 -4.59 13.26
C THR A 215 8.35 -3.47 14.30
N PHE A 216 9.42 -3.39 15.10
CA PHE A 216 9.69 -2.26 15.98
C PHE A 216 11.15 -1.84 15.84
N TYR A 217 11.41 -0.53 15.76
CA TYR A 217 12.73 0.04 15.48
C TYR A 217 13.17 0.94 16.62
N GLU A 218 14.37 0.72 17.14
CA GLU A 218 14.97 1.61 18.14
C GLU A 218 15.79 2.71 17.47
N LEU A 219 15.29 3.95 17.51
CA LEU A 219 15.90 5.11 16.86
C LEU A 219 15.76 6.33 17.75
N ASN A 220 16.82 7.14 17.86
CA ASN A 220 16.80 8.42 18.59
C ASN A 220 16.21 8.33 20.02
N GLY A 221 16.54 7.25 20.75
CA GLY A 221 16.04 7.01 22.12
C GLY A 221 14.56 6.63 22.22
N ASN A 222 13.92 6.27 21.11
CA ASN A 222 12.52 5.88 21.04
C ASN A 222 12.37 4.55 20.30
N VAL A 223 11.20 3.91 20.46
CA VAL A 223 10.80 2.74 19.68
C VAL A 223 9.66 3.14 18.74
N TYR A 224 9.83 2.88 17.45
CA TYR A 224 8.82 3.14 16.43
C TYR A 224 8.21 1.86 15.91
N VAL A 225 6.95 1.91 15.51
CA VAL A 225 6.22 0.77 14.95
C VAL A 225 6.25 0.78 13.44
N GLY A 226 6.27 -0.41 12.83
CA GLY A 226 6.30 -0.52 11.38
C GLY A 226 5.80 -1.83 10.82
N SER A 227 6.19 -2.12 9.59
CA SER A 227 5.99 -3.43 8.98
C SER A 227 7.15 -3.79 8.06
N LEU A 228 7.42 -5.08 7.95
CA LEU A 228 8.35 -5.67 6.98
C LEU A 228 7.55 -6.42 5.91
N VAL A 229 7.80 -6.07 4.65
CA VAL A 229 7.49 -6.95 3.50
C VAL A 229 8.81 -7.56 3.02
N LYS A 230 8.89 -8.89 2.97
CA LYS A 230 10.13 -9.58 2.60
C LYS A 230 10.35 -9.54 1.09
N ALA A 231 11.60 -9.51 0.66
CA ALA A 231 11.98 -9.70 -0.73
C ALA A 231 11.32 -10.97 -1.32
N GLY A 232 10.87 -10.89 -2.56
CA GLY A 232 10.16 -11.98 -3.25
C GLY A 232 8.68 -12.11 -2.89
N THR A 233 8.16 -11.31 -1.96
CA THR A 233 6.73 -11.31 -1.61
C THR A 233 5.92 -10.68 -2.73
N VAL A 234 4.82 -11.32 -3.13
CA VAL A 234 3.83 -10.72 -4.05
C VAL A 234 3.04 -9.67 -3.29
N VAL A 235 3.02 -8.44 -3.81
CA VAL A 235 2.24 -7.33 -3.26
C VAL A 235 0.77 -7.56 -3.63
N GLY A 236 -0.04 -7.74 -2.58
CA GLY A 236 -1.47 -7.96 -2.67
C GLY A 236 -2.24 -6.72 -3.12
N GLY A 237 -3.48 -6.96 -3.55
CA GLY A 237 -4.41 -5.93 -3.96
C GLY A 237 -5.31 -5.43 -2.85
N ASN A 238 -6.56 -5.15 -3.19
CA ASN A 238 -7.55 -4.71 -2.22
C ASN A 238 -8.26 -5.92 -1.60
N ALA A 239 -8.54 -5.83 -0.30
CA ALA A 239 -9.48 -6.77 0.31
C ALA A 239 -10.87 -6.49 -0.24
N TYR A 240 -11.64 -7.54 -0.52
CA TYR A 240 -12.98 -7.41 -1.10
C TYR A 240 -14.01 -8.27 -0.36
N PRO A 241 -15.27 -7.82 -0.26
CA PRO A 241 -16.31 -8.57 0.42
C PRO A 241 -16.70 -9.82 -0.39
N VAL A 242 -16.92 -10.94 0.31
CA VAL A 242 -17.47 -12.17 -0.25
C VAL A 242 -18.72 -12.55 0.53
N ALA A 243 -19.80 -12.89 -0.19
CA ALA A 243 -21.04 -13.30 0.44
C ALA A 243 -20.87 -14.61 1.22
N VAL A 244 -21.49 -14.69 2.41
CA VAL A 244 -21.53 -15.90 3.23
C VAL A 244 -22.91 -16.53 3.25
N SER A 245 -22.98 -17.85 3.40
CA SER A 245 -24.25 -18.58 3.51
C SER A 245 -25.02 -18.12 4.76
N GLY A 246 -26.30 -17.82 4.59
CA GLY A 246 -27.15 -17.27 5.66
C GLY A 246 -27.24 -15.73 5.70
N GLY A 247 -26.56 -15.04 4.78
CA GLY A 247 -26.62 -13.58 4.63
C GLY A 247 -25.41 -12.86 5.22
N GLY A 248 -25.07 -11.70 4.65
CA GLY A 248 -23.89 -10.90 5.04
C GLY A 248 -22.68 -11.10 4.13
N SER A 249 -21.55 -10.49 4.50
CA SER A 249 -20.28 -10.63 3.78
C SER A 249 -19.08 -10.69 4.73
N THR A 250 -18.01 -11.36 4.31
CA THR A 250 -16.72 -11.37 5.00
C THR A 250 -15.63 -10.84 4.07
N PRO A 251 -14.62 -10.12 4.59
CA PRO A 251 -13.48 -9.71 3.78
C PRO A 251 -12.66 -10.91 3.29
N ASN A 252 -12.28 -10.89 2.03
CA ASN A 252 -11.31 -11.79 1.42
C ASN A 252 -10.02 -11.03 1.15
N TYR A 253 -8.89 -11.62 1.59
CA TYR A 253 -7.55 -11.05 1.49
C TYR A 253 -6.66 -11.78 0.47
N SER A 254 -7.22 -12.54 -0.47
CA SER A 254 -6.43 -13.36 -1.41
C SER A 254 -5.99 -12.65 -2.70
N GLU A 255 -6.34 -11.38 -2.89
CA GLU A 255 -6.04 -10.64 -4.11
C GLU A 255 -4.53 -10.40 -4.27
N GLN A 256 -3.94 -10.87 -5.39
CA GLN A 256 -2.49 -10.85 -5.66
C GLN A 256 -2.13 -10.23 -7.02
N TYR A 257 -2.96 -9.31 -7.49
CA TYR A 257 -2.73 -8.56 -8.72
C TYR A 257 -2.98 -7.08 -8.46
N GLN A 258 -2.52 -6.24 -9.37
CA GLN A 258 -2.70 -4.81 -9.39
C GLN A 258 -3.44 -4.42 -10.67
N ILE A 259 -4.29 -3.38 -10.59
CA ILE A 259 -4.98 -2.82 -11.76
C ILE A 259 -4.62 -1.33 -11.91
N ARG A 260 -4.40 -0.90 -13.16
CA ARG A 260 -4.30 0.50 -13.57
C ARG A 260 -5.21 0.77 -14.77
N PHE A 261 -5.99 1.85 -14.71
CA PHE A 261 -6.84 2.26 -15.81
C PHE A 261 -6.11 3.09 -16.86
N ASN A 262 -6.63 3.06 -18.08
CA ASN A 262 -6.34 4.09 -19.06
C ASN A 262 -7.29 5.30 -18.89
N ALA A 263 -6.99 6.38 -19.62
CA ALA A 263 -7.75 7.63 -19.53
C ALA A 263 -9.24 7.46 -19.87
N ALA A 264 -9.57 6.63 -20.86
CA ALA A 264 -10.96 6.39 -21.27
C ALA A 264 -11.79 5.70 -20.15
N ALA A 265 -11.20 4.72 -19.46
CA ALA A 265 -11.84 4.08 -18.31
C ALA A 265 -12.03 5.05 -17.13
N VAL A 266 -11.02 5.88 -16.82
CA VAL A 266 -11.15 6.92 -15.79
C VAL A 266 -12.28 7.91 -16.14
N ALA A 267 -12.36 8.34 -17.40
CA ALA A 267 -13.41 9.25 -17.86
C ALA A 267 -14.81 8.64 -17.75
N SER A 268 -14.96 7.34 -18.01
CA SER A 268 -16.24 6.63 -17.81
C SER A 268 -16.69 6.65 -16.37
N LEU A 269 -15.80 6.33 -15.44
CA LEU A 269 -16.12 6.37 -14.01
C LEU A 269 -16.44 7.79 -13.56
N HIS A 270 -15.67 8.78 -14.01
CA HIS A 270 -15.90 10.19 -13.67
C HIS A 270 -17.24 10.71 -14.19
N ALA A 271 -17.73 10.22 -15.33
CA ALA A 271 -19.04 10.58 -15.85
C ALA A 271 -20.20 9.93 -15.08
N ALA A 272 -19.97 8.76 -14.48
CA ALA A 272 -21.00 7.93 -13.84
C ALA A 272 -21.10 8.12 -12.32
N VAL A 273 -19.98 8.41 -11.63
CA VAL A 273 -19.95 8.55 -10.17
C VAL A 273 -20.50 9.91 -9.77
N THR A 274 -21.71 9.91 -9.24
CA THR A 274 -22.31 11.03 -8.52
C THR A 274 -22.54 10.63 -7.05
N PHE A 275 -22.50 11.62 -6.16
CA PHE A 275 -22.82 11.51 -4.72
C PHE A 275 -23.97 12.44 -4.40
#